data_AF-A0A1P8M1V3-F1
#
_entry.id   AF-A0A1P8M1V3-F1
#
_cell.length_a   1.000
_cell.length_b   1.000
_cell.length_c   1.000
_cell.angle_alpha   90.00
_cell.angle_beta   90.00
_cell.angle_gamma   90.00
#
_symmetry.space_group_name_H-M   'P 1'
#
loop_
_entity.id
_entity.type
_entity.pdbx_description
1 polymer ?
#
loop_
_entity_poly.entity_id
_entity_poly.type
_entity_poly.pdbx_seq_one_letter_code
_entity_poly.pdbx_strand_id
1 'polypeptide(L)'
;MAGYLCANDVSARDLQFDDGQSVRGKSLDTFCPIGPTLVPREQVSDPQNLGIKLWLNGTLMQSSSTAQTIFSVADIISYVSQTATL
;
A
#
# COMPACT_ATOMS: atom_id res chain seq x y z
N MET A 1 15.53 -3.69 -2.77
CA MET A 1 14.12 -3.98 -3.08
C MET A 1 14.02 -5.30 -3.84
N ALA A 2 13.12 -6.20 -3.46
CA ALA A 2 12.93 -7.50 -4.13
C ALA A 2 11.86 -7.48 -5.23
N GLY A 3 10.77 -6.73 -5.03
CA GLY A 3 9.66 -6.67 -5.99
C GLY A 3 8.46 -5.89 -5.45
N TYR A 4 7.32 -6.05 -6.13
CA TYR A 4 6.08 -5.34 -5.86
C TYR A 4 4.90 -6.31 -5.74
N LEU A 5 3.91 -5.95 -4.93
CA LEU A 5 2.72 -6.74 -4.69
C LEU A 5 1.52 -5.82 -4.48
N CYS A 6 0.32 -6.35 -4.72
CA CYS A 6 -0.91 -5.67 -4.32
C CYS A 6 -1.15 -5.93 -2.83
N ALA A 7 -1.49 -4.87 -2.10
CA ALA A 7 -1.88 -4.92 -0.70
C ALA A 7 -3.16 -4.10 -0.49
N ASN A 8 -3.96 -4.50 0.50
CA ASN A 8 -5.09 -3.69 0.96
C ASN A 8 -4.84 -3.28 2.42
N ASP A 9 -4.80 -1.97 2.68
CA ASP A 9 -4.68 -1.41 4.04
C ASP A 9 -6.08 -1.22 4.62
N VAL A 10 -6.67 -2.33 5.09
CA VAL A 10 -8.02 -2.34 5.65
C VAL A 10 -8.01 -1.55 6.95
N SER A 11 -9.02 -0.70 7.13
CA SER A 11 -9.07 0.23 8.27
C SER A 11 -10.45 0.23 8.92
N ALA A 12 -10.49 -0.09 10.22
CA ALA A 12 -11.64 0.16 11.08
C ALA A 12 -11.57 1.61 11.56
N ARG A 13 -12.30 2.50 10.86
CA ARG A 13 -12.19 3.95 11.06
C ARG A 13 -12.73 4.43 12.40
N ASP A 14 -13.75 3.75 12.92
CA ASP A 14 -14.24 3.93 14.27
C ASP A 14 -13.13 3.72 15.32
N LEU A 15 -12.45 2.56 15.29
CA LEU A 15 -11.37 2.27 16.23
C LEU A 15 -10.15 3.19 16.02
N GLN A 16 -9.83 3.51 14.77
CA GLN A 16 -8.70 4.40 14.46
C GLN A 16 -8.91 5.80 15.03
N PHE A 17 -10.12 6.35 14.93
CA PHE A 17 -10.42 7.70 15.41
C PHE A 17 -10.67 7.74 16.92
N ASP A 18 -11.22 6.67 17.51
CA ASP A 18 -11.40 6.54 18.96
C ASP A 18 -10.06 6.53 19.71
N ASP A 19 -9.08 5.78 19.20
CA ASP A 19 -7.78 5.61 19.85
C ASP A 19 -6.83 6.81 19.68
N GLY A 20 -7.09 7.70 18.70
CA GLY A 20 -6.18 8.79 18.31
C GLY A 20 -4.83 8.32 17.74
N GLN A 21 -4.63 7.00 17.61
CA GLN A 21 -3.46 6.34 17.04
C GLN A 21 -3.91 5.27 16.06
N SER A 22 -3.11 4.99 15.03
CA SER A 22 -3.57 4.16 13.91
C SER A 22 -3.44 2.64 14.11
N VAL A 23 -2.71 2.19 15.13
CA VAL A 23 -2.32 0.78 15.29
C VAL A 23 -3.54 -0.14 15.40
N ARG A 24 -4.43 0.08 16.36
CA ARG A 24 -5.59 -0.83 16.57
C ARG A 24 -6.52 -0.87 15.37
N GLY A 25 -6.81 0.29 14.77
CA GLY A 25 -7.68 0.38 13.60
C GLY A 25 -7.13 -0.25 12.32
N LYS A 26 -5.84 -0.64 12.29
CA LYS A 26 -5.15 -1.17 11.11
C LYS A 26 -4.50 -2.55 11.31
N SER A 27 -4.62 -3.14 12.50
CA SER A 27 -3.89 -4.37 12.85
C SER A 27 -4.77 -5.51 13.32
N LEU A 28 -6.10 -5.42 13.11
CA LEU A 28 -6.99 -6.55 13.35
C LEU A 28 -6.66 -7.72 12.41
N ASP A 29 -6.96 -8.93 12.87
CA ASP A 29 -6.78 -10.13 12.05
C ASP A 29 -7.41 -9.94 10.66
N THR A 30 -6.69 -10.35 9.62
CA THR A 30 -7.06 -10.23 8.19
C THR A 30 -6.93 -8.84 7.55
N PHE A 31 -6.52 -7.78 8.27
CA PHE A 31 -6.56 -6.39 7.74
C PHE A 31 -5.44 -6.01 6.76
N CYS A 32 -4.51 -6.92 6.47
CA CYS A 32 -3.44 -6.70 5.49
C CYS A 32 -3.35 -7.87 4.50
N PRO A 33 -4.39 -8.10 3.66
CA PRO A 33 -4.27 -9.07 2.59
C PRO A 33 -3.24 -8.58 1.57
N ILE A 34 -2.28 -9.45 1.26
CA ILE A 34 -1.14 -9.20 0.37
C ILE A 34 -1.06 -10.36 -0.64
N GLY A 35 -0.84 -10.03 -1.92
CA GLY A 35 -0.58 -11.04 -2.97
C GLY A 35 -1.43 -10.84 -4.23
N PRO A 36 -1.70 -11.92 -5.00
CA PRO A 36 -1.30 -13.32 -4.77
C PRO A 36 0.18 -13.60 -5.09
N THR A 37 0.89 -12.68 -5.75
CA THR A 37 2.25 -12.93 -6.25
C THR A 37 3.13 -11.71 -6.07
N LEU A 38 4.36 -11.94 -5.61
CA LEU A 38 5.42 -10.94 -5.67
C LEU A 38 5.93 -10.85 -7.10
N VAL A 39 5.76 -9.70 -7.74
CA VAL A 39 6.34 -9.42 -9.05
C VAL A 39 7.77 -8.94 -8.84
N PRO A 40 8.79 -9.67 -9.34
CA PRO A 40 10.19 -9.26 -9.18
C PRO A 40 10.45 -7.87 -9.77
N ARG A 41 11.34 -7.09 -9.13
CA ARG A 41 11.55 -5.68 -9.48
C ARG A 41 11.94 -5.48 -10.96
N GLU A 42 12.67 -6.43 -11.52
CA GLU A 42 13.19 -6.41 -12.89
C GLU A 42 12.11 -6.57 -13.94
N GLN A 43 10.92 -7.05 -13.55
CA GLN A 43 9.75 -7.17 -14.42
C GLN A 43 8.87 -5.91 -14.39
N VAL A 44 9.19 -4.93 -13.54
CA VAL A 44 8.46 -3.66 -13.43
C VAL A 44 9.34 -2.54 -13.96
N SER A 45 9.02 -2.06 -15.17
CA SER A 45 9.82 -1.04 -15.85
C SER A 45 9.80 0.32 -15.14
N ASP A 46 8.65 0.72 -14.60
CA ASP A 46 8.48 1.97 -13.86
C ASP A 46 7.50 1.78 -12.69
N PRO A 47 7.99 1.64 -11.45
CA PRO A 47 7.12 1.51 -10.28
C PRO A 47 6.37 2.79 -9.93
N GLN A 48 6.83 3.94 -10.44
CA GLN A 48 6.19 5.24 -10.23
C GLN A 48 5.04 5.48 -11.22
N ASN A 49 4.73 4.54 -12.10
CA ASN A 49 3.65 4.68 -13.07
C ASN A 49 2.86 3.37 -13.30
N LEU A 50 2.26 2.85 -12.23
CA LEU A 50 1.43 1.65 -12.24
C LEU A 50 -0.03 2.00 -11.99
N GLY A 51 -0.93 1.48 -12.82
CA GLY A 51 -2.37 1.60 -12.60
C GLY A 51 -2.85 0.75 -11.42
N ILE A 52 -3.70 1.32 -10.56
CA ILE A 52 -4.28 0.64 -9.38
C ILE A 52 -5.79 0.79 -9.43
N LYS A 53 -6.51 -0.32 -9.23
CA LYS A 53 -7.98 -0.35 -9.22
C LYS A 53 -8.50 -1.28 -8.13
N LEU A 54 -9.66 -0.93 -7.57
CA LEU A 54 -10.37 -1.75 -6.59
C LEU A 54 -11.85 -1.82 -6.95
N TRP A 55 -12.37 -3.05 -6.94
CA TRP A 55 -13.79 -3.34 -7.14
C TRP A 55 -14.39 -3.93 -5.86
N LEU A 56 -15.59 -3.51 -5.52
CA LEU A 56 -16.41 -4.07 -4.45
C LEU A 56 -17.70 -4.60 -5.06
N ASN A 57 -17.92 -5.91 -5.00
CA ASN A 57 -19.10 -6.58 -5.56
C ASN A 57 -19.37 -6.18 -7.03
N GLY A 58 -18.31 -6.08 -7.83
CA GLY A 58 -18.38 -5.67 -9.24
C GLY A 58 -18.42 -4.16 -9.49
N THR A 59 -18.65 -3.35 -8.47
CA THR A 59 -18.64 -1.88 -8.58
C THR A 59 -17.23 -1.34 -8.43
N LEU A 60 -16.77 -0.53 -9.39
CA LEU A 60 -15.48 0.15 -9.29
C LEU A 60 -15.53 1.23 -8.21
N MET A 61 -14.73 1.05 -7.15
CA MET A 61 -14.68 1.99 -6.01
C MET A 61 -13.47 2.90 -6.07
N GLN A 62 -12.34 2.41 -6.59
CA GLN A 62 -11.10 3.19 -6.72
C GLN A 62 -10.43 2.90 -8.06
N SER A 63 -9.88 3.94 -8.69
CA SER A 63 -9.10 3.86 -9.92
C SER A 63 -8.10 5.01 -9.95
N SER A 64 -6.80 4.70 -9.90
CA SER A 64 -5.72 5.69 -9.85
C SER A 64 -4.42 5.14 -10.48
N SER A 65 -3.33 5.89 -10.35
CA SER A 65 -1.97 5.47 -10.73
C SER A 65 -0.97 5.84 -9.63
N THR A 66 0.09 5.05 -9.48
CA THR A 66 1.22 5.42 -8.61
C THR A 66 1.88 6.73 -9.05
N ALA A 67 1.69 7.18 -10.30
CA ALA A 67 2.15 8.51 -10.76
C ALA A 67 1.52 9.68 -10.00
N GLN A 68 0.43 9.44 -9.25
CA GLN A 68 -0.24 10.44 -8.42
C GLN A 68 0.23 10.42 -6.96
N THR A 69 1.17 9.56 -6.58
CA THR A 69 1.68 9.57 -5.20
C THR A 69 2.47 10.85 -4.95
N ILE A 70 2.24 11.48 -3.79
CA ILE A 70 2.91 12.73 -3.40
C ILE A 70 4.42 12.51 -3.24
N PHE A 71 4.81 11.34 -2.73
CA PHE A 71 6.19 10.91 -2.58
C PHE A 71 6.45 9.73 -3.52
N SER A 72 7.60 9.72 -4.18
CA SER A 72 7.94 8.60 -5.06
C SER A 72 8.28 7.35 -4.25
N VAL A 73 8.25 6.18 -4.90
CA VAL A 73 8.70 4.92 -4.28
C VAL A 73 10.13 5.04 -3.74
N ALA A 74 11.01 5.73 -4.48
CA ALA A 74 12.40 5.98 -4.06
C ALA A 74 12.47 6.91 -2.84
N ASP A 75 11.65 7.97 -2.80
CA ASP A 75 11.60 8.90 -1.66
C ASP A 75 11.14 8.20 -0.39
N ILE A 76 10.11 7.35 -0.50
CA ILE A 76 9.59 6.58 0.64
C ILE A 76 10.67 5.67 1.21
N ILE A 77 11.38 4.92 0.37
CA ILE A 77 12.47 4.04 0.82
C ILE A 77 13.59 4.85 1.49
N SER A 78 14.03 5.94 0.84
CA SER A 78 15.08 6.80 1.35
C SER A 78 14.72 7.36 2.73
N TYR A 79 13.50 7.88 2.89
CA TYR A 79 13.03 8.46 4.13
C TYR A 79 12.95 7.44 5.26
N VAL A 80 12.34 6.27 5.01
CA VAL A 80 12.20 5.22 6.03
C VAL A 80 13.58 4.68 6.44
N SER A 81 14.51 4.53 5.50
CA SER A 81 15.87 4.01 5.78
C SER A 81 16.72 4.89 6.70
N GLN A 82 16.36 6.16 6.85
CA GLN A 82 17.03 7.09 7.77
C GLN A 82 16.53 6.93 9.22
N THR A 83 15.37 6.29 9.43
CA THR A 83 14.78 6.09 10.76
C THR A 83 15.06 4.69 11.30
N ALA A 84 15.07 3.67 10.42
CA ALA A 84 15.36 2.29 10.77
C ALA A 84 16.13 1.60 9.64
N THR A 85 17.01 0.64 9.98
CA THR A 85 17.64 -0.23 8.99
C THR A 85 16.57 -1.04 8.25
N LEU A 86 16.67 -1.07 6.91
CA LEU A 86 15.79 -1.82 5.99
C LEU A 86 16.48 -3.07 5.43
#